data_AF-A0A8X6UAK6-F1
#
_entry.id   AF-A0A8X6UAK6-F1
#
_cell.length_a   1.000
_cell.length_b   1.000
_cell.length_c   1.000
_cell.angle_alpha   90.00
_cell.angle_beta   90.00
_cell.angle_gamma   90.00
#
_symmetry.space_group_name_H-M   'P 1'
#
loop_
_entity.id
_entity.type
_entity.pdbx_description
1 polymer ?
#
loop_
_entity_poly.entity_id
_entity_poly.type
_entity_poly.pdbx_seq_one_letter_code
_entity_poly.pdbx_strand_id
1 'polypeptide(L)'
;MPFAGEDNRYLLKRKGVFHIHFGQFIKLSVTTFPSKLSFLMCTQTHISGRDYSRSNGLQHLLVCTTMEDYFETLYQYTDVLLLAEVFANFRRVEFNARTPVPIHYISLN
;
A
#
# COMPACT_ATOMS: atom_id res chain seq x y z
N MET A 1 14.86 4.90 0.94
CA MET A 1 13.43 4.62 0.75
C MET A 1 12.63 5.75 1.40
N PRO A 2 11.61 6.32 0.74
CA PRO A 2 10.80 7.43 1.26
C PRO A 2 10.06 7.13 2.59
N PHE A 3 10.21 5.92 3.13
CA PHE A 3 9.54 5.43 4.34
C PHE A 3 10.50 4.98 5.44
N ALA A 4 11.76 5.44 5.42
CA ALA A 4 12.78 5.01 6.38
C ALA A 4 12.52 5.47 7.83
N GLY A 5 11.68 6.49 8.05
CA GLY A 5 11.30 6.98 9.39
C GLY A 5 10.19 6.16 10.05
N GLU A 6 10.31 5.87 11.35
CA GLU A 6 9.31 5.12 12.11
C GLU A 6 7.95 5.84 12.19
N ASP A 7 7.97 7.17 12.24
CA ASP A 7 6.81 8.02 12.47
C ASP A 7 5.71 7.85 11.42
N ASN A 8 6.05 7.43 10.21
CA ASN A 8 5.12 7.37 9.07
C ASN A 8 4.69 5.94 8.71
N ARG A 9 5.16 4.91 9.43
CA ARG A 9 4.82 3.51 9.11
C ARG A 9 3.32 3.22 9.22
N TYR A 10 2.59 3.92 10.08
CA TYR A 10 1.14 3.74 10.21
C TYR A 10 0.37 4.09 8.93
N LEU A 11 0.95 4.94 8.09
CA LEU A 11 0.34 5.37 6.83
C LEU A 11 0.39 4.29 5.76
N LEU A 12 1.37 3.38 5.85
CA LEU A 12 1.56 2.24 4.95
C LEU A 12 0.71 1.03 5.33
N LYS A 13 0.10 1.02 6.52
CA LYS A 13 -0.74 -0.10 7.02
C LYS A 13 -2.08 -0.23 6.30
N ARG A 14 -2.42 0.72 5.41
CA ARG A 14 -3.67 0.71 4.64
C ARG A 14 -3.42 1.23 3.24
N LYS A 15 -4.00 0.53 2.26
CA LYS A 15 -4.00 0.93 0.85
C LYS A 15 -4.50 2.37 0.66
N GLY A 16 -3.95 3.06 -0.32
CA GLY A 16 -4.38 4.39 -0.74
C GLY A 16 -5.82 4.43 -1.30
N VAL A 17 -6.36 5.63 -1.48
CA VAL A 17 -7.70 5.88 -2.07
C VAL A 17 -7.63 6.22 -3.57
N PHE A 18 -8.11 5.32 -4.44
CA PHE A 18 -7.79 5.37 -5.88
C PHE A 18 -8.67 6.34 -6.66
N HIS A 19 -8.12 6.94 -7.70
CA HIS A 19 -8.86 7.86 -8.56
C HIS A 19 -9.31 7.15 -9.84
N ILE A 20 -10.61 7.00 -10.06
CA ILE A 20 -11.11 6.26 -11.25
C ILE A 20 -10.83 7.01 -12.56
N HIS A 21 -10.68 8.33 -12.54
CA HIS A 21 -10.58 9.14 -13.77
C HIS A 21 -9.20 9.16 -14.46
N PHE A 22 -8.18 8.48 -13.91
CA PHE A 22 -6.81 8.45 -14.44
C PHE A 22 -6.53 7.28 -15.41
N GLY A 23 -7.52 6.87 -16.20
CA GLY A 23 -7.36 5.81 -17.22
C GLY A 23 -6.43 6.16 -18.40
N GLN A 24 -5.72 7.30 -18.35
CA GLN A 24 -4.76 7.73 -19.37
C GLN A 24 -3.50 8.23 -18.68
N PHE A 25 -2.33 7.73 -19.08
CA PHE A 25 -1.02 8.11 -18.51
C PHE A 25 -0.76 9.62 -18.54
N ILE A 26 -1.31 10.34 -19.53
CA ILE A 26 -1.25 11.81 -19.65
C ILE A 26 -1.84 12.53 -18.43
N LYS A 27 -2.76 11.89 -17.69
CA LYS A 27 -3.36 12.50 -16.51
C LYS A 27 -2.47 12.38 -15.28
N LEU A 28 -1.46 11.51 -15.27
CA LEU A 28 -0.60 11.29 -14.10
C LEU A 28 0.43 12.41 -13.89
N SER A 29 0.73 13.20 -14.92
CA SER A 29 1.60 14.38 -14.83
C SER A 29 0.93 15.61 -14.20
N VAL A 30 -0.34 15.50 -13.81
CA VAL A 30 -1.06 16.57 -13.10
C VAL A 30 -0.43 16.76 -11.71
N THR A 31 -0.16 18.02 -11.35
CA THR A 31 0.42 18.42 -10.06
C THR A 31 -0.64 18.82 -9.03
N THR A 32 -1.85 19.14 -9.51
CA THR A 32 -2.97 19.53 -8.66
C THR A 32 -3.67 18.31 -8.07
N PHE A 33 -3.86 18.31 -6.75
CA PHE A 33 -4.62 17.22 -6.10
C PHE A 33 -6.09 17.24 -6.56
N PRO A 34 -6.64 16.10 -6.98
CA PRO A 34 -8.00 16.04 -7.47
C PRO A 34 -9.05 16.37 -6.41
N SER A 35 -10.21 16.84 -6.89
CA SER A 35 -11.38 17.05 -6.03
C SER A 35 -11.83 15.73 -5.41
N LYS A 36 -12.45 15.79 -4.22
CA LYS A 36 -13.00 14.61 -3.53
C LYS A 36 -13.96 13.79 -4.40
N LEU A 37 -14.74 14.44 -5.27
CA LEU A 37 -15.69 13.76 -6.15
C LEU A 37 -15.01 12.87 -7.20
N SER A 38 -13.76 13.17 -7.52
CA SER A 38 -12.95 12.42 -8.48
C SER A 38 -12.37 11.11 -7.89
N PHE A 39 -12.57 10.88 -6.60
CA PHE A 39 -12.13 9.68 -5.89
C PHE A 39 -13.27 8.72 -5.63
N LEU A 40 -12.95 7.44 -5.74
CA LEU A 40 -13.82 6.36 -5.29
C LEU A 40 -12.98 5.27 -4.62
N MET A 41 -13.60 4.56 -3.70
CA MET A 41 -13.03 3.30 -3.23
C MET A 41 -13.04 2.26 -4.34
N CYS A 42 -12.23 1.21 -4.20
CA CYS A 42 -12.27 0.03 -5.06
C CYS A 42 -13.64 -0.69 -5.07
N THR A 43 -14.57 -0.28 -4.18
CA THR A 43 -15.98 -0.67 -4.13
C THR A 43 -16.90 0.20 -4.99
N GLN A 44 -16.37 1.12 -5.80
CA GLN A 44 -17.14 2.10 -6.59
C GLN A 44 -18.05 3.00 -5.73
N THR A 45 -17.70 3.20 -4.47
CA THR A 45 -18.39 4.15 -3.59
C THR A 45 -17.55 5.41 -3.41
N HIS A 46 -18.20 6.56 -3.24
CA HIS A 46 -17.50 7.79 -2.87
C HIS A 46 -16.76 7.64 -1.54
N ILE A 47 -15.68 8.39 -1.43
CA ILE A 47 -14.76 8.30 -0.30
C ILE A 47 -15.27 9.13 0.88
N SER A 48 -14.97 8.68 2.09
CA SER A 48 -15.30 9.46 3.27
C SER A 48 -14.48 10.75 3.32
N GLY A 49 -14.95 11.77 4.05
CA GLY A 49 -14.15 12.99 4.26
C GLY A 49 -12.82 12.70 4.95
N ARG A 50 -12.80 11.72 5.87
CA ARG A 50 -11.60 11.26 6.57
C ARG A 50 -10.58 10.66 5.61
N ASP A 51 -11.03 9.82 4.67
CA ASP A 51 -10.16 9.20 3.68
C ASP A 51 -9.57 10.23 2.72
N TYR A 52 -10.36 11.25 2.34
CA TYR A 52 -9.89 12.37 1.52
C TYR A 52 -8.81 13.18 2.24
N SER A 53 -9.06 13.59 3.50
CA SER A 53 -8.08 14.34 4.30
C SER A 53 -6.79 13.56 4.52
N ARG A 54 -6.88 12.23 4.71
CA ARG A 54 -5.71 11.36 4.83
C ARG A 54 -4.90 11.33 3.52
N SER A 55 -5.55 11.12 2.38
CA SER A 55 -4.88 11.09 1.08
C SER A 55 -4.23 12.44 0.73
N ASN A 56 -4.89 13.55 1.08
CA ASN A 56 -4.31 14.89 0.92
C ASN A 56 -3.08 15.09 1.81
N GLY A 57 -3.17 14.69 3.09
CA GLY A 57 -2.03 14.75 4.01
C GLY A 57 -0.86 13.87 3.57
N LEU A 58 -1.15 12.69 3.02
CA LEU A 58 -0.17 11.77 2.46
C LEU A 58 0.60 12.37 1.28
N GLN A 59 -0.08 13.03 0.35
CA GLN A 59 0.57 13.68 -0.78
C GLN A 59 1.55 14.76 -0.32
N HIS A 60 1.16 15.58 0.66
CA HIS A 60 2.04 16.60 1.24
C HIS A 60 3.24 15.99 1.98
N LEU A 61 3.02 14.93 2.75
CA LEU A 61 4.06 14.29 3.56
C LEU A 61 5.11 13.57 2.71
N LEU A 62 4.70 12.99 1.58
CA LEU A 62 5.55 12.23 0.68
C LEU A 62 6.28 13.10 -0.34
N VAL A 63 6.04 14.42 -0.32
CA VAL A 63 6.61 15.39 -1.28
C VAL A 63 6.33 14.94 -2.73
N CYS A 64 5.19 14.29 -2.95
CA CYS A 64 4.78 13.87 -4.29
C CYS A 64 4.42 15.12 -5.10
N THR A 65 5.21 15.40 -6.14
CA THR A 65 4.99 16.57 -7.00
C THR A 65 3.94 16.31 -8.07
N THR A 66 3.81 15.05 -8.50
CA THR A 66 2.87 14.61 -9.51
C THR A 66 1.96 13.50 -8.99
N MET A 67 0.85 13.25 -9.70
CA MET A 67 0.01 12.08 -9.42
C MET A 67 0.74 10.77 -9.75
N GLU A 68 1.71 10.79 -10.67
CA GLU A 68 2.61 9.67 -10.93
C GLU A 68 3.43 9.31 -9.69
N ASP A 69 4.07 10.30 -9.05
CA ASP A 69 4.80 10.10 -7.79
C ASP A 69 3.89 9.52 -6.72
N TYR A 70 2.65 10.02 -6.61
CA TYR A 70 1.67 9.49 -5.66
C TYR A 70 1.27 8.04 -6.00
N PHE A 71 1.16 7.69 -7.27
CA PHE A 71 0.83 6.34 -7.72
C PHE A 71 1.95 5.35 -7.43
N GLU A 72 3.17 5.65 -7.86
CA GLU A 72 4.36 4.84 -7.63
C GLU A 72 4.64 4.74 -6.13
N THR A 73 4.67 5.89 -5.43
CA THR A 73 5.06 5.97 -4.03
C THR A 73 4.01 5.33 -3.12
N LEU A 74 2.73 5.69 -3.29
CA LEU A 74 1.69 5.20 -2.38
C LEU A 74 1.16 3.84 -2.80
N TYR A 75 0.71 3.62 -4.04
CA TYR A 75 0.02 2.37 -4.39
C TYR A 75 0.99 1.22 -4.56
N GLN A 76 1.99 1.42 -5.40
CA GLN A 76 2.85 0.32 -5.81
C GLN A 76 3.67 -0.20 -4.63
N TYR A 77 4.26 0.71 -3.84
CA TYR A 77 4.97 0.27 -2.63
C TYR A 77 4.02 -0.24 -1.54
N THR A 78 2.86 0.38 -1.28
CA THR A 78 1.97 -0.15 -0.22
C THR A 78 1.43 -1.53 -0.58
N ASP A 79 1.08 -1.78 -1.84
CA ASP A 79 0.63 -3.11 -2.27
C ASP A 79 1.72 -4.17 -2.06
N VAL A 80 2.96 -3.87 -2.46
CA VAL A 80 4.10 -4.79 -2.27
C VAL A 80 4.40 -5.00 -0.79
N LEU A 81 4.41 -3.94 0.01
CA LEU A 81 4.72 -4.01 1.44
C LEU A 81 3.64 -4.76 2.24
N LEU A 82 2.36 -4.45 1.99
CA LEU A 82 1.24 -5.14 2.64
C LEU A 82 1.21 -6.62 2.26
N LEU A 83 1.45 -6.94 0.98
CA LEU A 83 1.52 -8.32 0.52
C LEU A 83 2.71 -9.07 1.15
N ALA A 84 3.87 -8.44 1.22
CA ALA A 84 5.05 -9.00 1.88
C ALA A 84 4.79 -9.25 3.37
N GLU A 85 4.11 -8.33 4.07
CA GLU A 85 3.74 -8.48 5.48
C GLU A 85 2.74 -9.62 5.69
N VAL A 86 1.73 -9.74 4.83
CA VAL A 86 0.78 -10.87 4.85
C VAL A 86 1.52 -12.20 4.71
N PHE A 87 2.42 -12.32 3.72
CA PHE A 87 3.19 -13.56 3.52
C PHE A 87 4.17 -13.86 4.66
N ALA A 88 4.82 -12.83 5.23
CA ALA A 88 5.70 -13.01 6.37
C ALA A 88 4.91 -13.48 7.61
N ASN A 89 3.75 -12.89 7.86
CA ASN A 89 2.88 -13.29 8.95
C ASN A 89 2.33 -14.72 8.75
N PHE A 90 1.90 -15.06 7.53
CA PHE A 90 1.47 -16.42 7.21
C PHE A 90 2.58 -17.45 7.50
N ARG A 91 3.82 -17.22 7.01
CA ARG A 91 4.97 -18.09 7.31
C ARG A 91 5.23 -18.24 8.80
N ARG A 92 5.10 -17.16 9.58
CA ARG A 92 5.33 -17.17 11.03
C ARG A 92 4.26 -17.97 11.77
N VAL A 93 3.00 -17.83 11.36
CA VAL A 93 1.89 -18.62 11.89
C VAL A 93 2.09 -20.11 11.58
N GLU A 94 2.39 -20.46 10.32
CA GLU A 94 2.67 -21.84 9.90
C GLU A 94 3.91 -22.45 10.57
N PHE A 95 4.92 -21.64 10.86
CA PHE A 95 6.09 -22.08 11.61
C PHE A 95 5.74 -22.38 13.08
N ASN A 96 4.95 -21.52 13.72
CA ASN A 96 4.56 -21.68 15.12
C ASN A 96 3.49 -22.76 15.33
N ALA A 97 2.63 -23.00 14.33
CA ALA A 97 1.56 -24.00 14.39
C ALA A 97 2.07 -25.42 14.21
N ARG A 98 3.23 -25.60 13.57
CA ARG A 98 3.86 -26.92 13.48
C ARG A 98 4.56 -27.25 14.79
N THR A 99 4.03 -28.24 15.51
CA THR A 99 4.87 -29.05 16.40
C THR A 99 6.03 -29.61 15.58
N PRO A 100 7.29 -29.50 16.02
CA PRO A 100 8.42 -30.06 15.29
C PRO A 100 8.26 -31.58 15.22
N VAL A 101 7.71 -32.08 14.12
CA VAL A 101 7.78 -33.49 13.80
C VAL A 101 9.24 -33.81 13.48
N PRO A 102 9.83 -34.88 14.05
CA PRO A 102 11.20 -35.25 13.75
C PRO A 102 11.30 -35.52 12.26
N ILE A 103 12.01 -34.65 11.53
CA ILE A 103 12.36 -34.87 10.15
C ILE A 103 13.44 -35.97 10.18
N HIS A 104 13.01 -37.22 10.04
CA HIS A 104 13.93 -38.32 9.81
C HIS A 104 14.57 -38.12 8.43
N TYR A 105 15.74 -37.50 8.40
CA TYR A 105 16.62 -37.58 7.24
C TYR A 105 17.09 -39.03 7.13
N ILE A 106 16.50 -39.78 6.19
CA ILE A 106 17.06 -41.06 5.77
C ILE A 106 18.12 -40.73 4.72
N SER A 107 19.37 -40.67 5.15
CA SER A 107 20.50 -40.71 4.22
C SER A 107 20.60 -42.15 3.69
N LEU A 108 20.36 -42.33 2.39
CA LEU A 108 20.70 -43.58 1.72
C LEU A 108 22.21 -43.59 1.48
N ASN A 109 22.91 -44.50 2.17
CA ASN A 109 24.30 -44.86 1.91
C ASN A 109 24.40 -45.67 0.61
#